data_AF-A0A2G2DUV3-F1
#
_entry.id   AF-A0A2G2DUV3-F1
#
_cell.length_a   1.000
_cell.length_b   1.000
_cell.length_c   1.000
_cell.angle_alpha   90.00
_cell.angle_beta   90.00
_cell.angle_gamma   90.00
#
_symmetry.space_group_name_H-M   'P 1'
#
loop_
_entity.id
_entity.type
_entity.pdbx_description
1 polymer ?
#
loop_
_entity_poly.entity_id
_entity_poly.type
_entity_poly.pdbx_seq_one_letter_code
_entity_poly.pdbx_strand_id
1 'polypeptide(L)'
;MFFLKELPTKAMLDKYTSALTNHEKNSIAEAFSIMRQASLLVRSINTHFSANNLSQLRFLILIVIDREPDRTSLYAHEIASRLDVSRPVLTRTLKRLIEEGLLISTHDETDKRAKNISLTKKGMTCLSKVLPGYFNEINKLMK
;
A
#
# COMPACT_ATOMS: atom_id res chain seq x y z
N MET A 1 -10.28 -4.11 -5.94
CA MET A 1 -9.45 -4.72 -7.01
C MET A 1 -10.34 -4.88 -8.24
N PHE A 2 -9.85 -4.56 -9.44
CA PHE A 2 -10.60 -4.71 -10.69
C PHE A 2 -10.45 -6.15 -11.17
N PHE A 3 -11.56 -6.89 -11.23
CA PHE A 3 -11.56 -8.34 -11.45
C PHE A 3 -11.78 -8.77 -12.90
N LEU A 4 -12.10 -7.83 -13.80
CA LEU A 4 -12.26 -8.13 -15.22
C LEU A 4 -10.92 -8.53 -15.83
N LYS A 5 -10.88 -9.75 -16.39
CA LYS A 5 -9.70 -10.28 -17.09
C LYS A 5 -9.55 -9.72 -18.49
N GLU A 6 -10.68 -9.55 -19.15
CA GLU A 6 -10.79 -9.01 -20.50
C GLU A 6 -11.47 -7.65 -20.41
N LEU A 7 -10.94 -6.67 -21.13
CA LEU A 7 -11.53 -5.34 -21.19
C LEU A 7 -12.73 -5.33 -22.14
N PRO A 8 -13.72 -4.46 -21.92
CA PRO A 8 -14.82 -4.28 -22.86
C PRO A 8 -14.30 -4.01 -24.28
N THR A 9 -14.85 -4.71 -25.26
CA THR A 9 -14.52 -4.47 -26.67
C THR A 9 -15.05 -3.12 -27.13
N LYS A 10 -14.48 -2.56 -28.20
CA LYS A 10 -14.99 -1.32 -28.82
C LYS A 10 -16.48 -1.44 -29.17
N ALA A 11 -16.89 -2.56 -29.75
CA ALA A 11 -18.29 -2.83 -30.09
C ALA A 11 -19.21 -2.85 -28.84
N MET A 12 -18.72 -3.42 -27.74
CA MET A 12 -19.46 -3.42 -26.46
C MET A 12 -19.59 -2.00 -25.90
N LEU A 13 -18.51 -1.22 -25.91
CA LEU A 13 -18.53 0.17 -25.46
C LEU A 13 -19.50 0.98 -26.33
N ASP A 14 -19.39 0.90 -27.65
CA ASP A 14 -20.24 1.62 -28.59
C ASP A 14 -21.73 1.29 -28.39
N LYS A 15 -22.06 0.03 -28.08
CA LYS A 15 -23.43 -0.40 -27.76
C LYS A 15 -23.98 0.30 -26.52
N TYR A 16 -23.20 0.43 -25.45
CA TYR A 16 -23.68 0.97 -24.16
C TYR A 16 -23.48 2.46 -24.00
N THR A 17 -22.67 3.08 -24.85
CA THR A 17 -22.30 4.49 -24.78
C THR A 17 -22.69 5.26 -26.04
N SER A 18 -23.75 4.80 -26.73
CA SER A 18 -24.18 5.41 -28.01
C SER A 18 -24.50 6.90 -27.91
N ALA A 19 -24.90 7.37 -26.73
CA ALA A 19 -25.18 8.78 -26.45
C ALA A 19 -23.92 9.61 -26.08
N LEU A 20 -22.76 8.97 -25.89
CA LEU A 20 -21.52 9.64 -25.52
C LEU A 20 -20.71 10.06 -26.75
N THR A 21 -19.92 11.11 -26.59
CA THR A 21 -18.93 11.55 -27.57
C THR A 21 -17.79 10.53 -27.71
N ASN A 22 -17.09 10.55 -28.84
CA ASN A 22 -15.91 9.71 -29.05
C ASN A 22 -14.82 9.94 -28.00
N HIS A 23 -14.68 11.19 -27.52
CA HIS A 23 -13.73 11.52 -26.47
C HIS A 23 -14.06 10.78 -25.16
N GLU A 24 -15.31 10.88 -24.70
CA GLU A 24 -15.75 10.20 -23.46
C GLU A 24 -15.59 8.67 -23.56
N LYS A 25 -15.90 8.08 -24.72
CA LYS A 25 -15.70 6.64 -24.96
C LYS A 25 -14.23 6.24 -24.83
N ASN A 26 -13.32 7.03 -25.40
CA ASN A 26 -11.89 6.79 -25.29
C ASN A 26 -11.43 6.91 -23.83
N SER A 27 -11.88 7.95 -23.10
CA SER A 27 -11.57 8.11 -21.67
C SER A 27 -12.05 6.91 -20.83
N ILE A 28 -13.22 6.34 -21.13
CA ILE A 28 -13.72 5.13 -20.45
C ILE A 28 -12.83 3.91 -20.76
N ALA A 29 -12.45 3.72 -22.02
CA ALA A 29 -11.56 2.63 -22.42
C ALA A 29 -10.19 2.73 -21.74
N GLU A 30 -9.63 3.94 -21.68
CA GLU A 30 -8.38 4.24 -20.98
C GLU A 30 -8.51 3.96 -19.48
N ALA A 31 -9.60 4.40 -18.84
CA ALA A 31 -9.86 4.12 -17.43
C ALA A 31 -9.92 2.61 -17.13
N PHE A 32 -10.55 1.81 -18.01
CA PHE A 32 -10.55 0.36 -17.90
C PHE A 32 -9.13 -0.24 -18.02
N SER A 33 -8.32 0.27 -18.95
CA SER A 33 -6.92 -0.14 -19.09
C SER A 33 -6.11 0.18 -17.83
N ILE A 34 -6.24 1.39 -17.28
CA ILE A 34 -5.57 1.81 -16.05
C ILE A 34 -5.99 0.92 -14.88
N MET A 35 -7.29 0.70 -14.68
CA MET A 35 -7.80 -0.14 -13.59
C MET A 35 -7.28 -1.58 -13.67
N ARG A 36 -7.16 -2.11 -14.89
CA ARG A 36 -6.61 -3.44 -15.15
C ARG A 36 -5.13 -3.52 -14.82
N GLN A 37 -4.33 -2.61 -15.35
CA GLN A 37 -2.89 -2.55 -15.10
C GLN A 37 -2.59 -2.35 -13.61
N ALA A 38 -3.28 -1.42 -12.95
CA ALA A 38 -3.15 -1.18 -11.52
C ALA A 38 -3.49 -2.43 -10.69
N SER A 39 -4.53 -3.17 -11.07
CA SER A 39 -4.92 -4.40 -10.35
C SER A 39 -3.92 -5.54 -10.51
N LEU A 40 -3.29 -5.66 -11.69
CA LEU A 40 -2.21 -6.61 -11.92
C LEU A 40 -0.97 -6.25 -11.08
N LEU A 41 -0.62 -4.97 -11.03
CA LEU A 41 0.48 -4.49 -10.19
C LEU A 41 0.23 -4.77 -8.71
N VAL A 42 -0.93 -4.38 -8.20
CA VAL A 42 -1.32 -4.63 -6.79
C VAL A 42 -1.28 -6.13 -6.47
N ARG A 43 -1.68 -7.01 -7.41
CA ARG A 43 -1.58 -8.46 -7.22
C ARG A 43 -0.13 -8.94 -7.16
N SER A 44 0.74 -8.42 -8.03
CA SER A 44 2.16 -8.78 -8.04
C SER A 44 2.86 -8.36 -6.75
N ILE A 45 2.63 -7.10 -6.34
CA ILE A 45 3.15 -6.54 -5.08
C ILE A 45 2.66 -7.36 -3.87
N ASN A 46 1.38 -7.71 -3.82
CA ASN A 46 0.84 -8.54 -2.72
C ASN A 46 1.44 -9.95 -2.70
N THR A 47 1.73 -10.53 -3.87
CA THR A 47 2.42 -11.83 -3.97
C THR A 47 3.83 -11.72 -3.42
N HIS A 48 4.57 -10.66 -3.78
CA HIS A 48 5.91 -10.37 -3.27
C HIS A 48 5.93 -10.19 -1.74
N PHE A 49 5.00 -9.42 -1.18
CA PHE A 49 4.89 -9.26 0.26
C PHE A 49 4.54 -10.57 0.97
N SER A 50 3.61 -11.36 0.43
CA SER A 50 3.20 -12.63 1.02
C SER A 50 4.36 -13.62 1.08
N ALA A 51 5.18 -13.69 0.02
CA ALA A 51 6.41 -14.51 0.00
C ALA A 51 7.44 -14.11 1.07
N ASN A 52 7.33 -12.89 1.61
CA ASN A 52 8.17 -12.35 2.68
C ASN A 52 7.43 -12.26 4.03
N ASN A 53 6.32 -12.96 4.22
CA ASN A 53 5.49 -12.94 5.43
C ASN A 53 4.97 -11.54 5.81
N LEU A 54 4.81 -10.65 4.83
CA LEU A 54 4.23 -9.33 4.99
C LEU A 54 2.90 -9.22 4.24
N SER A 55 2.05 -8.31 4.72
CA SER A 55 0.94 -7.78 3.93
C SER A 55 1.28 -6.36 3.48
N GLN A 56 0.53 -5.86 2.49
CA GLN A 56 0.69 -4.48 2.03
C GLN A 56 0.54 -3.46 3.17
N LEU A 57 -0.46 -3.60 4.05
CA LEU A 57 -0.61 -2.68 5.18
C LEU A 57 0.57 -2.74 6.15
N ARG A 58 1.10 -3.94 6.43
CA ARG A 58 2.27 -4.10 7.30
C ARG A 58 3.49 -3.42 6.71
N PHE A 59 3.75 -3.63 5.42
CA PHE A 59 4.81 -2.93 4.70
C PHE A 59 4.62 -1.41 4.74
N LEU A 60 3.42 -0.91 4.45
CA LEU A 60 3.10 0.52 4.44
C LEU A 60 3.36 1.18 5.80
N ILE A 61 3.03 0.51 6.91
CA ILE A 61 3.35 1.00 8.25
C ILE A 61 4.86 1.13 8.44
N LEU A 62 5.65 0.11 8.05
CA LEU A 62 7.11 0.15 8.20
C LEU A 62 7.73 1.28 7.36
N ILE A 63 7.39 1.37 6.08
CA ILE A 63 8.00 2.37 5.18
C ILE A 63 7.57 3.80 5.50
N VAL A 64 6.36 4.01 6.06
CA VAL A 64 5.91 5.35 6.46
C VAL A 64 6.71 5.90 7.64
N ILE A 65 7.17 5.03 8.54
CA ILE A 65 8.06 5.42 9.65
C ILE A 65 9.49 5.59 9.14
N ASP A 66 9.99 4.65 8.34
CA ASP A 66 11.38 4.62 7.83
C ASP A 66 11.73 5.81 6.93
N ARG A 67 10.76 6.30 6.13
CA ARG A 67 10.99 7.39 5.17
C ARG A 67 11.01 8.80 5.77
N GLU A 68 10.85 8.93 7.08
CA GLU A 68 10.89 10.24 7.72
C GLU A 68 12.34 10.78 7.72
N PRO A 69 12.58 11.99 7.20
CA PRO A 69 13.95 12.50 7.03
C PRO A 69 14.62 12.88 8.36
N ASP A 70 13.85 13.45 9.28
CA ASP A 70 14.39 14.11 10.49
C ASP A 70 14.11 13.34 11.78
N ARG A 71 13.42 12.19 11.70
CA ARG A 71 13.01 11.42 12.88
C ARG A 71 12.92 9.93 12.58
N THR A 72 13.08 9.13 13.64
CA THR A 72 13.07 7.65 13.55
C THR A 72 11.79 7.02 14.11
N SER A 73 10.82 7.85 14.52
CA SER A 73 9.56 7.42 15.11
C SER A 73 8.40 8.32 14.69
N LEU A 74 7.19 7.77 14.76
CA LEU A 74 5.93 8.46 14.56
C LEU A 74 4.96 8.17 15.68
N TYR A 75 4.10 9.12 15.99
CA TYR A 75 2.94 8.82 16.81
C TYR A 75 1.95 7.96 16.04
N ALA A 76 1.23 7.08 16.76
CA ALA A 76 0.21 6.22 16.15
C ALA A 76 -0.88 7.00 15.38
N HIS A 77 -1.20 8.23 15.81
CA HIS A 77 -2.18 9.08 15.11
C HIS A 77 -1.63 9.66 13.80
N GLU A 78 -0.32 9.90 13.70
CA GLU A 78 0.32 10.32 12.45
C GLU A 78 0.38 9.17 11.45
N ILE A 79 0.64 7.95 11.92
CA ILE A 79 0.54 6.76 11.07
C ILE A 79 -0.89 6.62 10.54
N ALA A 80 -1.90 6.87 11.40
CA ALA A 80 -3.32 6.81 11.02
C ALA A 80 -3.73 7.87 9.99
N SER A 81 -3.16 9.08 10.04
CA SER A 81 -3.48 10.13 9.06
C SER A 81 -2.84 9.91 7.69
N ARG A 82 -1.85 9.02 7.60
CA ARG A 82 -1.08 8.76 6.38
C ARG A 82 -1.51 7.50 5.64
N LEU A 83 -2.36 6.68 6.25
CA LEU A 83 -2.81 5.41 5.69
C LEU A 83 -4.34 5.41 5.60
N ASP A 84 -4.86 5.03 4.44
CA ASP A 84 -6.30 4.93 4.20
C ASP A 84 -6.85 3.59 4.75
N VAL A 85 -6.81 3.45 6.07
CA VAL A 85 -7.36 2.30 6.81
C VAL A 85 -8.07 2.77 8.07
N SER A 86 -9.06 1.99 8.51
CA SER A 86 -9.76 2.30 9.76
C SER A 86 -8.82 2.21 10.96
N ARG A 87 -9.05 3.08 11.97
CA ARG A 87 -8.27 3.07 13.22
C ARG A 87 -8.21 1.69 13.88
N PRO A 88 -9.31 0.91 14.00
CA PRO A 88 -9.24 -0.43 14.58
C PRO A 88 -8.31 -1.39 13.81
N VAL A 89 -8.32 -1.33 12.47
CA VAL A 89 -7.45 -2.15 11.63
C VAL A 89 -5.99 -1.76 11.84
N LEU A 90 -5.69 -0.47 11.88
CA LEU A 90 -4.34 0.02 12.14
C LEU A 90 -3.84 -0.38 13.53
N THR A 91 -4.62 -0.13 14.59
CA THR A 91 -4.25 -0.47 15.97
C THR A 91 -3.96 -1.97 16.12
N ARG A 92 -4.81 -2.83 15.54
CA ARG A 92 -4.56 -4.29 15.54
C ARG A 92 -3.27 -4.64 14.81
N THR A 93 -2.99 -4.00 13.68
CA THR A 93 -1.80 -4.27 12.87
C THR A 93 -0.52 -3.80 13.59
N LEU A 94 -0.54 -2.62 14.20
CA LEU A 94 0.56 -2.11 15.02
C LEU A 94 0.87 -3.05 16.18
N LYS A 95 -0.18 -3.50 16.91
CA LYS A 95 -0.01 -4.46 18.01
C LYS A 95 0.71 -5.73 17.55
N ARG A 96 0.29 -6.30 16.41
CA ARG A 96 0.93 -7.51 15.85
C ARG A 96 2.37 -7.28 15.42
N LEU A 97 2.66 -6.15 14.78
CA LEU A 97 4.03 -5.79 14.39
C LEU A 97 4.96 -5.60 15.61
N ILE A 98 4.43 -5.09 16.72
CA ILE A 98 5.15 -4.98 17.99
C ILE A 98 5.36 -6.35 18.65
N GLU A 99 4.32 -7.19 18.73
CA GLU A 99 4.41 -8.58 19.23
C GLU A 99 5.46 -9.40 18.45
N GLU A 100 5.56 -9.19 17.15
CA GLU A 100 6.54 -9.85 16.28
C GLU A 100 7.94 -9.21 16.31
N GLY A 101 8.11 -8.12 17.06
CA GLY A 101 9.38 -7.41 17.24
C GLY A 101 9.86 -6.65 16.01
N LEU A 102 8.98 -6.32 15.05
CA LEU A 102 9.30 -5.46 13.90
C LEU A 102 9.22 -3.97 14.27
N LEU A 103 8.34 -3.63 15.22
CA LEU A 103 8.18 -2.28 15.77
C LEU A 103 8.40 -2.30 17.27
N ILE A 104 8.75 -1.15 17.84
CA ILE A 104 8.73 -0.89 19.27
C ILE A 104 7.84 0.32 19.55
N SER A 105 7.14 0.29 20.69
CA SER A 105 6.37 1.42 21.19
C SER A 105 7.01 1.95 22.45
N THR A 106 7.38 3.23 22.44
CA THR A 106 7.84 3.98 23.61
C THR A 106 6.77 4.97 24.03
N HIS A 107 6.69 5.22 25.33
CA HIS A 107 5.87 6.31 25.85
C HIS A 107 6.63 7.61 25.64
N ASP A 108 5.93 8.66 25.26
CA ASP A 108 6.53 9.99 25.32
C ASP A 108 6.79 10.38 26.79
N GLU A 109 7.96 10.95 27.07
CA GLU A 109 8.30 11.42 28.42
C GLU A 109 7.43 12.61 28.85
N THR A 110 6.89 13.37 27.90
CA THR A 110 6.05 14.55 28.13
C THR A 110 4.54 14.26 28.09
N ASP A 111 4.09 13.31 27.27
CA ASP A 111 2.70 12.85 27.22
C ASP A 111 2.61 11.32 27.26
N LYS A 112 2.37 10.75 28.44
CA LYS A 112 2.21 9.30 28.65
C LYS A 112 1.06 8.68 27.87
N ARG A 113 0.16 9.49 27.28
CA ARG A 113 -0.93 8.99 26.40
C ARG A 113 -0.47 8.88 24.95
N ALA A 114 0.59 9.59 24.55
CA ALA A 114 1.17 9.52 23.23
C ALA A 114 2.16 8.35 23.13
N LYS A 115 1.92 7.46 22.15
CA LYS A 115 2.80 6.33 21.84
C LYS A 115 3.60 6.64 20.60
N ASN A 116 4.90 6.79 20.78
CA ASN A 116 5.86 6.82 19.68
C ASN A 116 6.13 5.40 19.20
N ILE A 117 6.14 5.22 17.89
CA ILE A 117 6.33 3.93 17.22
C ILE A 117 7.55 4.07 16.31
N SER A 118 8.53 3.20 16.49
CA SER A 118 9.75 3.14 15.66
C SER A 118 10.03 1.71 15.19
N LEU A 119 10.84 1.59 14.13
CA LEU A 119 11.33 0.29 13.68
C LEU A 119 12.37 -0.23 14.67
N THR A 120 12.34 -1.54 14.92
CA THR A 120 13.46 -2.24 15.56
C THR A 120 14.54 -2.54 14.51
N LYS A 121 15.69 -3.05 14.95
CA LYS A 121 16.70 -3.63 14.04
C LYS A 121 16.11 -4.71 13.12
N LYS A 122 15.26 -5.59 13.68
CA LYS A 122 14.54 -6.62 12.91
C LYS A 122 13.59 -5.99 11.89
N GLY A 123 12.89 -4.91 12.26
CA GLY A 123 12.03 -4.14 11.36
C GLY A 123 12.80 -3.55 10.18
N MET A 124 13.93 -2.89 10.44
CA MET A 124 14.80 -2.33 9.40
C MET A 124 15.33 -3.41 8.47
N THR A 125 15.85 -4.51 8.99
CA THR A 125 16.33 -5.64 8.17
C THR A 125 15.21 -6.25 7.31
N CYS A 126 14.00 -6.37 7.86
CA CYS A 126 12.83 -6.83 7.11
C CYS A 126 12.54 -5.89 5.92
N LEU A 127 12.57 -4.58 6.14
CA LEU A 127 12.32 -3.58 5.11
C LEU A 127 13.40 -3.61 4.02
N SER A 128 14.68 -3.60 4.41
CA SER A 128 15.81 -3.66 3.46
C SER A 128 15.78 -4.91 2.58
N LYS A 129 15.31 -6.05 3.11
CA LYS A 129 15.14 -7.29 2.34
C LYS A 129 14.01 -7.17 1.29
N VAL A 130 12.93 -6.47 1.61
CA VAL A 130 11.70 -6.45 0.81
C VAL A 130 11.71 -5.35 -0.26
N LEU A 131 12.35 -4.22 0.01
CA LEU A 131 12.37 -3.03 -0.86
C LEU A 131 12.87 -3.31 -2.29
N PRO A 132 13.99 -4.04 -2.52
CA PRO A 132 14.48 -4.29 -3.87
C PRO A 132 13.44 -5.01 -4.75
N GLY A 133 12.78 -6.03 -4.21
CA GLY A 133 11.73 -6.76 -4.93
C GLY A 133 10.48 -5.90 -5.14
N TYR A 134 10.10 -5.07 -4.16
CA TYR A 134 8.97 -4.14 -4.30
C TYR A 134 9.19 -3.16 -5.47
N PHE A 135 10.37 -2.53 -5.55
CA PHE A 135 10.70 -1.63 -6.66
C PHE A 135 10.81 -2.36 -8.00
N ASN A 136 11.30 -3.60 -8.00
CA ASN A 136 11.33 -4.43 -9.20
C ASN A 136 9.92 -4.74 -9.71
N GLU A 137 8.96 -5.07 -8.84
CA GLU A 137 7.56 -5.29 -9.24
C GLU A 137 6.92 -4.04 -9.84
N ILE A 138 7.23 -2.86 -9.30
CA ILE A 138 6.78 -1.58 -9.87
C ILE A 138 7.40 -1.34 -11.25
N ASN A 139 8.71 -1.55 -11.38
CA ASN A 139 9.44 -1.33 -12.63
C ASN A 139 8.97 -2.25 -13.76
N LYS A 140 8.50 -3.47 -13.45
CA LYS A 140 7.95 -4.40 -14.44
C LYS A 140 6.69 -3.88 -15.15
N LEU A 141 5.90 -3.03 -14.51
CA LEU A 141 4.68 -2.47 -15.11
C LEU A 141 4.98 -1.32 -16.09
N MET A 142 6.12 -0.64 -15.91
CA MET A 142 6.52 0.50 -16.72
C MET A 142 7.28 0.10 -18.00
N LYS A 143 7.39 -1.21 -18.28
CA LYS A 143 8.00 -1.78 -19.50
C LYS A 143 6.91 -2.29 -20.43
#